data_AF-A0A509L395-F1
#
_entry.id   AF-A0A509L395-F1
#
_cell.length_a   1.000
_cell.length_b   1.000
_cell.length_c   1.000
_cell.angle_alpha   90.00
_cell.angle_beta   90.00
_cell.angle_gamma   90.00
#
_symmetry.space_group_name_H-M   'P 1'
#
loop_
_entity.id
_entity.type
_entity.pdbx_description
1 polymer ?
#
loop_
_entity_poly.entity_id
_entity_poly.type
_entity_poly.pdbx_seq_one_letter_code
_entity_poly.pdbx_strand_id
1 'polypeptide(L)' 'MASMTAQSWEGYDYENGESVSIESGNLVRPGEEIEVYNYDSGEYEYHEVQSIREYGGSVEVETYDYEDGEYHVLDMDR' A
#
# COMPACT_ATOMS: atom_id res chain seq x y z
N MET A 1 -18.42 -6.83 -11.09
CA MET A 1 -18.59 -5.40 -11.38
C MET A 1 -17.84 -4.65 -10.28
N ALA A 2 -16.58 -4.30 -10.52
CA ALA A 2 -15.88 -3.29 -9.74
C ALA A 2 -15.44 -2.24 -10.77
N SER A 3 -16.03 -1.06 -10.66
CA SER A 3 -15.82 0.08 -11.54
C SER A 3 -15.61 1.26 -10.64
N MET A 4 -14.35 1.63 -10.37
CA MET A 4 -13.98 2.96 -9.90
C MET A 4 -12.55 3.25 -10.37
N THR A 5 -12.40 3.86 -11.54
CA THR A 5 -11.17 4.57 -11.91
C THR A 5 -11.09 5.88 -11.11
N ALA A 6 -11.04 5.76 -9.78
CA ALA A 6 -10.20 6.65 -9.00
C ALA A 6 -8.77 6.17 -9.23
N GLN A 7 -7.80 7.07 -9.32
CA GLN A 7 -6.45 6.74 -9.74
C GLN A 7 -5.70 6.09 -8.56
N SER A 8 -6.10 4.87 -8.16
CA SER A 8 -5.47 4.10 -7.09
C SER A 8 -4.06 3.68 -7.50
N TRP A 9 -3.19 3.57 -6.51
CA TRP A 9 -1.92 2.88 -6.68
C TRP A 9 -2.19 1.41 -6.41
N GLU A 10 -2.11 0.58 -7.44
CA GLU A 10 -2.21 -0.88 -7.30
C GLU A 10 -0.81 -1.43 -7.00
N GLY A 11 -0.72 -2.49 -6.21
CA GLY A 11 0.57 -3.06 -5.84
C GLY A 11 0.49 -4.44 -5.20
N TYR A 12 1.61 -4.85 -4.63
CA TYR A 12 1.77 -6.14 -3.96
C TYR A 12 2.51 -5.97 -2.64
N ASP A 13 1.99 -6.57 -1.57
CA ASP A 13 2.72 -6.71 -0.32
C ASP A 13 3.56 -8.00 -0.36
N TYR A 14 4.88 -7.86 -0.34
CA TYR A 14 5.79 -9.01 -0.39
C TYR A 14 5.83 -9.83 0.90
N GLU A 15 5.45 -9.23 2.03
CA GLU A 15 5.58 -9.86 3.35
C GLU A 15 4.44 -10.85 3.57
N ASN A 16 3.20 -10.42 3.26
CA ASN A 16 2.02 -11.28 3.32
C ASN A 16 1.76 -12.05 2.02
N GLY A 17 2.32 -11.57 0.90
CA GLY A 17 2.12 -12.18 -0.41
C GLY A 17 0.76 -11.85 -1.03
N GLU A 18 0.25 -10.66 -0.79
CA GLU A 18 -1.13 -10.24 -1.08
C GLU A 18 -1.17 -9.10 -2.09
N SER A 19 -2.22 -9.08 -2.92
CA SER A 19 -2.46 -7.91 -3.79
C SER A 19 -3.10 -6.80 -2.98
N VAL A 20 -2.61 -5.57 -3.18
CA VAL A 20 -3.08 -4.39 -2.43
C VAL A 20 -3.39 -3.21 -3.33
N SER A 21 -4.18 -2.25 -2.82
CA SER A 21 -4.31 -0.94 -3.44
C SER A 21 -4.38 0.21 -2.43
N ILE A 22 -3.91 1.38 -2.83
CA ILE A 22 -4.03 2.63 -2.07
C ILE A 22 -4.89 3.59 -2.89
N GLU A 23 -6.03 4.01 -2.35
CA GLU A 23 -6.91 4.94 -3.05
C GLU A 23 -6.26 6.32 -3.24
N SER A 24 -6.59 7.02 -4.32
CA SER A 24 -5.98 8.31 -4.69
C SER A 24 -6.22 9.47 -3.70
N GLY A 25 -7.02 9.25 -2.66
CA GLY A 25 -7.25 10.20 -1.57
C GLY A 25 -6.12 10.25 -0.54
N ASN A 26 -5.25 9.24 -0.52
CA ASN A 26 -4.16 9.13 0.44
C ASN A 26 -2.96 10.01 0.06
N LEU A 27 -2.35 10.66 1.06
CA LEU A 27 -1.07 11.33 0.90
C LEU A 27 0.07 10.36 1.22
N VAL A 28 0.57 9.66 0.22
CA VAL A 28 1.68 8.70 0.38
C VAL A 28 2.99 9.46 0.60
N ARG A 29 3.39 9.65 1.87
CA ARG A 29 4.60 10.36 2.27
C ARG A 29 5.10 9.86 3.63
N PRO A 30 6.43 9.76 3.87
CA PRO A 30 6.96 9.38 5.17
C PRO A 30 6.36 10.17 6.35
N GLY A 31 5.91 9.45 7.37
CA GLY A 31 5.24 9.95 8.57
C GLY A 31 3.74 10.20 8.43
N GLU A 32 3.13 9.93 7.28
CA GLU A 32 1.69 9.95 7.09
C GLU A 32 1.11 8.53 7.19
N GLU A 33 -0.11 8.42 7.73
CA GLU A 33 -0.92 7.21 7.71
C GLU A 33 -1.65 7.10 6.37
N ILE A 34 -1.73 5.88 5.83
CA ILE A 34 -2.41 5.56 4.57
C ILE A 34 -3.36 4.38 4.77
N GLU A 35 -4.46 4.39 4.02
CA GLU A 35 -5.39 3.27 3.91
C GLU A 35 -4.96 2.35 2.76
N VAL A 36 -4.70 1.08 3.09
CA VAL A 36 -4.31 0.01 2.18
C VAL A 36 -5.47 -0.98 2.09
N TYR A 37 -5.99 -1.22 0.89
CA TYR A 37 -7.00 -2.24 0.65
C TYR A 37 -6.33 -3.56 0.30
N ASN A 38 -6.63 -4.61 1.05
CA ASN A 38 -6.14 -5.96 0.83
C ASN A 38 -7.17 -6.76 0.02
N TYR A 39 -6.80 -7.21 -1.18
CA TYR A 39 -7.73 -7.92 -2.07
C TYR A 39 -8.01 -9.36 -1.64
N ASP A 40 -7.13 -9.97 -0.85
CA ASP A 40 -7.27 -11.34 -0.35
C ASP A 40 -8.25 -11.39 0.82
N SER A 41 -8.13 -10.47 1.78
CA SER A 41 -9.06 -10.33 2.92
C SER A 41 -10.34 -9.58 2.54
N GLY A 42 -10.25 -8.63 1.60
CA GLY A 42 -11.31 -7.72 1.21
C GLY A 42 -11.52 -6.56 2.20
N GLU A 43 -10.53 -6.30 3.07
CA GLU A 43 -10.57 -5.32 4.16
C GLU A 43 -9.59 -4.15 3.92
N TYR A 44 -9.73 -3.08 4.70
CA TYR A 44 -8.80 -1.94 4.70
C TYR A 44 -7.95 -1.99 5.97
N GLU A 45 -6.65 -1.78 5.79
CA GLU A 45 -5.62 -1.77 6.83
C GLU A 45 -4.97 -0.37 6.86
N TYR A 46 -4.54 0.08 8.04
CA TYR A 46 -3.96 1.42 8.25
C TYR A 46 -2.46 1.30 8.55
N HIS A 47 -1.63 1.85 7.66
CA HIS A 47 -0.19 1.77 7.80
C HIS A 47 0.44 3.16 7.85
N GLU A 48 1.51 3.32 8.63
CA GLU A 48 2.34 4.53 8.57
C GLU A 48 3.46 4.37 7.55
N VAL A 49 3.57 5.29 6.61
CA VAL A 49 4.65 5.30 5.62
C VAL A 49 5.98 5.63 6.30
N GLN A 50 6.97 4.76 6.12
CA GLN A 50 8.31 4.89 6.68
C GLN A 50 9.30 5.41 5.62
N SER A 51 9.28 4.84 4.42
CA SER A 51 10.11 5.32 3.31
C SER A 51 9.51 5.02 1.93
N ILE A 52 9.91 5.80 0.92
CA ILE A 52 9.48 5.64 -0.47
C ILE A 52 10.72 5.61 -1.36
N ARG A 53 10.82 4.61 -2.25
CA ARG A 53 11.95 4.41 -3.15
C ARG A 53 11.46 3.98 -4.53
N GLU A 54 12.03 4.57 -5.57
CA GLU A 54 11.81 4.09 -6.94
C GLU A 54 12.91 3.09 -7.30
N TYR A 55 12.53 1.85 -7.64
CA TYR A 55 13.45 0.80 -8.03
C TYR A 55 12.80 -0.12 -9.06
N GLY A 56 13.59 -0.69 -9.99
CA GLY A 56 13.09 -1.75 -10.88
C GLY A 56 11.98 -1.39 -11.88
N GLY A 57 11.44 -0.17 -11.87
CA GLY A 57 10.28 0.24 -12.66
C GLY A 57 8.99 0.41 -11.85
N SER A 58 9.05 0.15 -10.54
CA SER A 58 7.97 0.30 -9.57
C SER A 58 8.36 1.27 -8.44
N VAL A 59 7.42 1.51 -7.53
CA VAL A 59 7.63 2.33 -6.32
C VAL A 59 7.48 1.43 -5.10
N GLU A 60 8.57 1.21 -4.38
CA GLU A 60 8.56 0.53 -3.09
C GLU A 60 8.18 1.53 -1.99
N VAL A 61 7.14 1.20 -1.21
CA VAL A 61 6.70 1.95 -0.04
C VAL A 61 6.87 1.05 1.17
N GLU A 62 7.86 1.36 2.01
CA GLU A 62 8.03 0.71 3.30
C GLU A 62 7.04 1.33 4.28
N THR A 63 6.23 0.50 4.93
CA THR A 63 5.20 0.91 5.88
C THR A 63 5.34 0.16 7.19
N TYR A 64 4.74 0.70 8.25
CA TYR A 64 4.60 0.03 9.53
C TYR A 64 3.11 -0.15 9.82
N ASP A 65 2.69 -1.40 10.02
CA ASP A 65 1.34 -1.72 10.44
C ASP A 65 1.28 -1.77 11.98
N TYR A 66 0.37 -0.97 12.54
CA TYR A 66 0.16 -0.90 13.98
C TYR A 66 -0.68 -2.08 14.51
N GLU A 67 -1.42 -2.77 13.64
CA GLU A 67 -2.31 -3.88 14.01
C GLU A 67 -1.51 -5.17 14.26
N ASP A 68 -0.58 -5.52 13.37
CA ASP A 68 0.31 -6.67 13.54
C ASP A 68 1.65 -6.32 14.24
N GLY A 69 2.08 -5.05 14.19
CA GLY A 69 3.33 -4.57 14.75
C GLY A 69 4.56 -4.85 13.89
N GLU A 70 4.38 -5.04 12.59
CA GLU A 70 5.41 -5.41 11.62
C GLU A 70 5.64 -4.33 10.55
N TYR A 71 6.77 -4.46 9.84
CA TYR A 71 7.09 -3.61 8.69
C TYR A 71 6.78 -4.37 7.41
N HIS A 72 6.17 -3.67 6.45
CA HIS A 72 5.77 -4.22 5.16
C HIS A 72 6.40 -3.41 4.02
N VAL A 73 6.77 -4.07 2.92
CA VAL A 73 7.20 -3.42 1.68
C VAL A 73 6.14 -3.60 0.61
N LEU A 74 5.44 -2.51 0.31
CA LEU A 74 4.45 -2.45 -0.75
C LEU A 74 5.13 -2.07 -2.07
N ASP A 75 5.08 -2.96 -3.05
CA ASP A 75 5.61 -2.74 -4.39
C ASP A 75 4.51 -2.25 -5.33
N MET A 76 4.51 -0.95 -5.60
CA MET A 76 3.41 -0.26 -6.25
C MET A 76 3.68 -0.03 -7.74
N ASP A 77 2.68 -0.31 -8.55
CA ASP A 77 2.66 0.00 -9.98
C ASP A 77 2.63 1.51 -10.20
N ARG A 78 3.24 1.92 -11.33
CA ARG A 78 3.40 3.32 -11.72
C ARG A 78 2.20 3.90 -12.47
#